data_AF-A0A7X9AME2-F1
#
_entry.id   AF-A0A7X9AME2-F1
#
_cell.length_a   1.000
_cell.length_b   1.000
_cell.length_c   1.000
_cell.angle_alpha   90.00
_cell.angle_beta   90.00
_cell.angle_gamma   90.00
#
_symmetry.space_group_name_H-M   'P 1'
#
loop_
_entity.id
_entity.type
_entity.pdbx_description
1 polymer ?
#
loop_
_entity_poly.entity_id
_entity_poly.type
_entity_poly.pdbx_seq_one_letter_code
_entity_poly.pdbx_strand_id
1 'polypeptide(L)'
;VAIAELNVEKLVPLQSRDNRYERLPQFPLVEQDLSIVIDEDVSWAQIYEAVVNLVHDAEFVEEYRGEQVPKGKKSLMFRFRLASETGTLTADEIERLRHRLIKKLKHVLDAEMR
;
A
#
# COMPACT_ATOMS: atom_id res chain seq x y z
N VAL A 1 0.71 -10.03 -30.03
CA VAL A 1 2.17 -9.84 -29.96
C VAL A 1 2.42 -8.48 -29.32
N ALA A 2 3.13 -8.43 -28.19
CA ALA A 2 3.57 -7.16 -27.60
C ALA A 2 5.06 -6.95 -27.90
N ILE A 3 5.46 -5.72 -28.21
CA ILE A 3 6.85 -5.31 -28.47
C ILE A 3 7.13 -4.09 -27.57
N ALA A 4 8.29 -4.07 -26.93
CA ALA A 4 8.80 -2.93 -26.18
C ALA A 4 10.27 -2.68 -26.58
N GLU A 5 10.68 -1.41 -26.62
CA GLU A 5 12.06 -0.98 -26.88
C GLU A 5 12.53 -0.07 -25.76
N LEU A 6 13.76 -0.27 -25.28
CA LEU A 6 14.36 0.53 -24.23
C LEU A 6 15.68 1.11 -24.74
N ASN A 7 15.81 2.44 -24.71
CA ASN A 7 17.06 3.10 -25.07
C ASN A 7 18.03 3.09 -23.88
N VAL A 8 19.05 2.24 -23.95
CA VAL A 8 20.06 2.06 -22.90
C VAL A 8 20.90 3.32 -22.66
N GLU A 9 21.14 4.14 -23.68
CA GLU A 9 21.92 5.39 -23.55
C GLU A 9 21.21 6.42 -22.67
N LYS A 10 19.87 6.32 -22.54
CA LYS A 10 19.07 7.18 -21.65
C LYS A 10 18.99 6.64 -20.21
N LEU A 11 19.46 5.42 -19.95
CA LEU A 11 19.51 4.86 -18.60
C LEU A 11 20.71 5.43 -17.86
N VAL A 12 20.54 6.59 -17.23
CA VAL A 12 21.56 7.19 -16.39
C VAL A 12 21.59 6.42 -15.05
N PRO A 13 22.71 5.80 -14.67
CA PRO A 13 22.82 5.14 -13.37
C PRO A 13 22.57 6.16 -12.26
N LEU A 14 21.66 5.85 -11.35
CA LEU A 14 21.55 6.61 -10.10
C LEU A 14 22.91 6.55 -9.39
N GLN A 15 23.30 7.63 -8.72
CA GLN A 15 24.52 7.60 -7.93
C GLN A 15 24.39 6.48 -6.90
N SER A 16 25.39 5.59 -6.86
CA SER A 16 25.45 4.37 -6.03
C SER A 16 25.47 4.62 -4.50
N ARG A 17 25.01 5.76 -4.00
CA ARG A 17 25.28 6.25 -2.64
C ARG A 17 24.03 6.57 -1.81
N ASP A 18 22.84 6.26 -2.30
CA ASP A 18 21.61 6.41 -1.50
C ASP A 18 21.33 5.25 -0.54
N ASN A 19 22.29 4.32 -0.36
CA ASN A 19 22.22 3.30 0.67
C ASN A 19 22.29 3.98 2.05
N ARG A 20 21.13 4.30 2.59
CA ARG A 20 20.97 4.79 3.96
C ARG A 20 20.89 3.61 4.88
N TYR A 21 21.58 3.70 6.02
CA TYR A 21 21.40 2.73 7.08
C TYR A 21 19.98 2.88 7.63
N GLU A 22 19.22 1.81 7.53
CA GLU A 22 17.92 1.67 8.19
C GLU A 22 18.08 0.67 9.33
N ARG A 23 17.59 1.04 10.52
CA ARG A 23 17.61 0.12 11.66
C ARG A 23 16.65 -1.02 11.36
N LEU A 24 17.11 -2.24 11.62
CA LEU A 24 16.20 -3.38 11.64
C LEU A 24 15.12 -3.15 12.71
N PRO A 25 13.87 -3.54 12.45
CA PRO A 25 12.81 -3.48 13.44
C PRO A 25 13.23 -4.23 14.71
N GLN A 26 13.19 -3.56 15.85
CA GLN A 26 13.50 -4.17 17.15
C GLN A 26 12.35 -5.05 17.67
N PHE A 27 11.14 -4.77 17.20
CA PHE A 27 9.90 -5.46 17.57
C PHE A 27 9.28 -6.13 16.35
N PRO A 28 8.45 -7.19 16.56
CA PRO A 28 7.81 -7.88 15.46
C PRO A 28 6.93 -6.95 14.61
N LEU A 29 7.02 -7.11 13.30
CA LEU A 29 6.10 -6.49 12.35
C LEU A 29 4.76 -7.21 12.39
N VAL A 30 3.67 -6.45 12.38
CA VAL A 30 2.32 -7.00 12.28
C VAL A 30 1.84 -6.84 10.85
N GLU A 31 1.50 -7.94 10.19
CA GLU A 31 1.01 -7.96 8.81
C GLU A 31 -0.50 -8.10 8.78
N GLN A 32 -1.17 -7.28 7.97
CA GLN A 32 -2.62 -7.32 7.79
C GLN A 32 -2.98 -7.09 6.33
N ASP A 33 -4.04 -7.77 5.88
CA ASP A 33 -4.61 -7.58 4.55
C ASP A 33 -5.88 -6.71 4.66
N LEU A 34 -6.05 -5.76 3.73
CA LEU A 34 -7.26 -4.95 3.62
C LEU A 34 -7.79 -5.01 2.18
N SER A 35 -9.09 -5.30 2.07
CA SER A 35 -9.83 -5.24 0.82
C SER A 35 -10.66 -3.96 0.76
N ILE A 36 -10.49 -3.21 -0.33
CA ILE A 36 -11.19 -1.96 -0.60
C ILE A 36 -11.84 -1.99 -1.98
N VAL A 37 -12.95 -1.28 -2.12
CA VAL A 37 -13.61 -0.99 -3.39
C VAL A 37 -13.40 0.48 -3.70
N ILE A 38 -12.83 0.75 -4.87
CA ILE A 38 -12.40 2.09 -5.32
C ILE A 38 -12.78 2.27 -6.79
N ASP A 39 -12.76 3.51 -7.26
CA ASP A 39 -12.95 3.80 -8.68
C ASP A 39 -11.85 3.15 -9.53
N GLU A 40 -12.22 2.74 -10.75
CA GLU A 40 -11.37 1.92 -11.61
C GLU A 40 -10.09 2.65 -12.08
N ASP A 41 -10.16 3.97 -12.20
CA ASP A 41 -9.08 4.87 -12.60
C ASP A 41 -8.03 5.10 -11.50
N VAL A 42 -8.34 4.76 -10.24
CA VAL A 42 -7.40 4.87 -9.13
C VAL A 42 -6.26 3.86 -9.30
N SER A 43 -5.05 4.36 -9.50
CA SER A 43 -3.85 3.55 -9.63
C SER A 43 -3.35 3.03 -8.28
N TRP A 44 -2.60 1.92 -8.30
CA TRP A 44 -1.90 1.42 -7.12
C TRP A 44 -0.98 2.48 -6.49
N ALA A 45 -0.29 3.27 -7.31
CA ALA A 45 0.59 4.34 -6.83
C ALA A 45 -0.15 5.34 -5.92
N GLN A 46 -1.37 5.73 -6.30
CA GLN A 46 -2.20 6.63 -5.49
C GLN A 46 -2.61 5.99 -4.15
N ILE A 47 -2.91 4.69 -4.14
CA ILE A 47 -3.21 3.94 -2.90
C ILE A 47 -1.98 3.88 -2.01
N TYR A 48 -0.83 3.53 -2.60
CA TYR A 48 0.44 3.43 -1.89
C TYR A 48 0.83 4.77 -1.25
N GLU A 49 0.78 5.88 -2.01
CA GLU A 49 1.05 7.22 -1.48
C GLU A 49 0.11 7.62 -0.34
N ALA A 50 -1.16 7.20 -0.42
CA ALA A 50 -2.13 7.45 0.63
C ALA A 50 -1.78 6.70 1.92
N VAL A 51 -1.21 5.49 1.87
CA VAL A 51 -0.97 4.66 3.07
C VAL A 51 0.46 4.69 3.60
N VAL A 52 1.48 4.93 2.75
CA VAL A 52 2.91 4.74 3.09
C VAL A 52 3.38 5.52 4.32
N ASN A 53 2.75 6.67 4.62
CA ASN A 53 3.08 7.48 5.80
C ASN A 53 2.46 6.98 7.12
N LEU A 54 1.59 5.96 7.07
CA LEU A 54 0.90 5.39 8.22
C LEU A 54 1.33 3.96 8.55
N VAL A 55 2.08 3.33 7.65
CA VAL A 55 2.50 1.93 7.74
C VAL A 55 4.00 1.85 7.52
N HIS A 56 4.61 0.76 7.96
CA HIS A 56 6.01 0.48 7.66
C HIS A 56 6.18 0.14 6.17
N ASP A 57 5.24 -0.62 5.60
CA ASP A 57 5.27 -1.00 4.20
C ASP A 57 3.86 -1.39 3.71
N ALA A 58 3.65 -1.33 2.39
CA ALA A 58 2.42 -1.75 1.74
C ALA A 58 2.69 -2.43 0.39
N GLU A 59 2.06 -3.57 0.16
CA GLU A 59 2.25 -4.41 -1.01
C GLU A 59 0.91 -4.69 -1.69
N PHE A 60 0.91 -4.64 -3.02
CA PHE A 60 -0.23 -5.06 -3.82
C PHE A 60 -0.39 -6.58 -3.73
N VAL A 61 -1.61 -7.07 -3.49
CA VAL A 61 -1.91 -8.50 -3.44
C VAL A 61 -2.69 -8.91 -4.68
N GLU A 62 -3.92 -8.41 -4.83
CA GLU A 62 -4.78 -8.77 -5.96
C GLU A 62 -5.80 -7.67 -6.28
N GLU A 63 -6.31 -7.72 -7.51
CA GLU A 63 -7.35 -6.83 -8.02
C GLU A 63 -8.44 -7.67 -8.70
N TYR A 64 -9.70 -7.39 -8.36
CA TYR A 64 -10.88 -8.10 -8.85
C TYR A 64 -11.88 -7.13 -9.47
N ARG A 65 -12.28 -7.44 -10.71
CA ARG A 65 -13.33 -6.78 -11.48
C ARG A 65 -14.34 -7.83 -11.93
N GLY A 66 -15.40 -8.04 -11.16
CA GLY A 66 -16.44 -9.01 -11.50
C GLY A 66 -17.82 -8.55 -11.07
N GLU A 67 -18.83 -9.40 -11.24
CA GLU A 67 -20.25 -9.05 -11.07
C GLU A 67 -20.60 -8.54 -9.67
N GLN A 68 -19.80 -8.90 -8.66
CA GLN A 68 -19.97 -8.45 -7.27
C GLN A 68 -19.37 -7.07 -6.98
N VAL A 69 -18.83 -6.38 -8.00
CA VAL A 69 -18.27 -5.03 -7.87
C VAL A 69 -19.13 -4.05 -8.69
N PRO A 70 -19.54 -2.89 -8.14
CA PRO A 70 -20.28 -1.90 -8.89
C PRO A 70 -19.59 -1.49 -10.19
N LYS A 71 -20.36 -1.18 -11.24
CA LYS A 71 -19.81 -0.70 -12.52
C LYS A 71 -18.96 0.56 -12.30
N GLY A 72 -17.79 0.60 -12.91
CA GLY A 72 -16.83 1.70 -12.77
C GLY A 72 -15.97 1.63 -11.50
N LYS A 73 -16.16 0.61 -10.66
CA LYS A 73 -15.32 0.33 -9.50
C LYS A 73 -14.56 -0.98 -9.66
N LYS A 74 -13.52 -1.14 -8.85
CA LYS A 74 -12.72 -2.36 -8.71
C LYS A 74 -12.49 -2.68 -7.25
N SER A 75 -12.40 -3.96 -6.93
CA SER A 75 -11.96 -4.42 -5.60
C SER A 75 -10.46 -4.64 -5.63
N LEU A 76 -9.73 -4.11 -4.66
CA LEU A 76 -8.30 -4.29 -4.53
C LEU A 76 -7.97 -4.76 -3.12
N MET A 77 -7.21 -5.84 -3.02
CA MET A 77 -6.62 -6.29 -1.78
C MET A 77 -5.16 -5.87 -1.76
N PHE A 78 -4.74 -5.27 -0.65
CA PHE A 78 -3.35 -4.99 -0.40
C PHE A 78 -2.99 -5.37 1.03
N ARG A 79 -1.72 -5.65 1.20
CA ARG A 79 -1.11 -6.04 2.46
C ARG A 79 -0.34 -4.87 3.02
N PHE A 80 -0.42 -4.64 4.32
CA PHE A 80 0.38 -3.62 4.97
C PHE A 80 1.01 -4.16 6.25
N ARG A 81 2.18 -3.60 6.58
CA ARG A 81 2.94 -3.97 7.77
C ARG A 81 2.96 -2.79 8.75
N LEU A 82 2.62 -3.07 9.99
CA LEU A 82 2.72 -2.10 11.09
C LEU A 82 3.97 -2.39 11.90
N ALA A 83 4.65 -1.33 12.31
CA ALA A 83 5.82 -1.38 13.18
C ALA A 83 5.63 -0.39 14.34
N SER A 84 6.27 -0.68 15.47
CA SER A 84 6.42 0.25 16.58
C SER A 84 7.89 0.34 16.96
N GLU A 85 8.32 1.53 17.36
CA GLU A 85 9.69 1.78 17.82
C GLU A 85 9.84 1.60 19.34
N THR A 86 8.72 1.50 20.08
CA THR A 86 8.72 1.56 21.56
C THR A 86 8.30 0.24 22.23
N GLY A 87 7.78 -0.73 21.46
CA GLY A 87 7.32 -2.01 21.99
C GLY A 87 6.61 -2.87 20.96
N THR A 88 6.25 -4.10 21.34
CA THR A 88 5.32 -4.91 20.54
C THR A 88 3.95 -4.24 20.47
N LEU A 89 3.40 -4.11 19.27
CA LEU A 89 2.07 -3.53 19.07
C LEU A 89 1.00 -4.36 19.79
N THR A 90 0.19 -3.68 20.60
CA THR A 90 -1.00 -4.26 21.22
C THR A 90 -2.17 -4.32 20.23
N ALA A 91 -3.15 -5.20 20.52
CA ALA A 91 -4.36 -5.31 19.69
C ALA A 91 -5.08 -3.95 19.52
N ASP A 92 -5.16 -3.16 20.59
CA ASP A 92 -5.80 -1.83 20.55
C ASP A 92 -5.03 -0.84 19.67
N GLU A 93 -3.69 -0.91 19.66
CA GLU A 93 -2.86 -0.03 18.81
C GLU A 93 -2.99 -0.38 17.34
N ILE A 94 -3.00 -1.67 17.02
CA ILE A 94 -3.23 -2.20 15.67
C ILE A 94 -4.58 -1.68 15.17
N GLU A 95 -5.63 -1.84 15.97
CA GLU A 95 -6.97 -1.43 15.58
C GLU A 95 -7.10 0.09 15.43
N ARG A 96 -6.43 0.88 16.28
CA ARG A 96 -6.35 2.35 16.11
C ARG A 96 -5.63 2.77 14.82
N LEU A 97 -4.53 2.10 14.47
CA LEU A 97 -3.79 2.35 13.23
C LEU A 97 -4.63 1.98 12.01
N ARG A 98 -5.27 0.81 12.05
CA ARG A 98 -6.18 0.33 11.01
C ARG A 98 -7.32 1.31 10.77
N HIS A 99 -8.00 1.78 11.81
CA HIS A 99 -9.05 2.79 11.70
C HIS A 99 -8.57 4.11 11.08
N ARG A 100 -7.36 4.56 11.43
CA ARG A 100 -6.76 5.76 10.82
C ARG A 100 -6.51 5.57 9.32
N LEU A 101 -5.99 4.39 8.94
CA LEU A 101 -5.71 4.04 7.56
C LEU A 101 -6.99 4.00 6.72
N ILE A 102 -8.01 3.31 7.23
CA ILE A 102 -9.36 3.27 6.65
C ILE A 102 -9.92 4.69 6.45
N LYS A 103 -9.85 5.53 7.48
CA LYS A 103 -10.37 6.90 7.41
C LYS A 103 -9.64 7.74 6.35
N LYS A 104 -8.32 7.55 6.23
CA LYS A 104 -7.51 8.24 5.21
C LYS A 104 -7.86 7.78 3.80
N LEU A 105 -7.98 6.47 3.57
CA LEU A 105 -8.39 5.91 2.27
C LEU A 105 -9.77 6.39 1.85
N LYS A 106 -10.74 6.40 2.79
CA LYS A 106 -12.08 6.93 2.53
C LYS A 106 -12.06 8.42 2.18
N HIS A 107 -11.23 9.22 2.85
CA HIS A 107 -11.18 10.66 2.60
C HIS A 107 -10.45 11.02 1.30
N VAL A 108 -9.38 10.30 0.95
CA VAL A 108 -8.51 10.66 -0.19
C VAL A 108 -8.99 10.03 -1.49
N LEU A 109 -9.54 8.80 -1.43
CA LEU A 109 -9.83 7.98 -2.60
C LEU A 109 -11.30 7.53 -2.67
N ASP A 110 -12.17 8.06 -1.79
CA ASP A 110 -13.57 7.62 -1.63
C ASP A 110 -13.71 6.08 -1.51
N ALA A 111 -12.72 5.45 -0.89
CA ALA A 111 -12.65 4.00 -0.77
C ALA A 111 -13.71 3.45 0.17
N GLU A 112 -14.38 2.39 -0.26
CA GLU A 112 -15.33 1.61 0.54
C GLU A 112 -14.67 0.31 1.01
N MET A 113 -14.81 -0.05 2.28
CA MET A 113 -14.29 -1.32 2.78
C MET A 113 -15.22 -2.46 2.42
N ARG A 114 -14.64 -3.60 2.03
CA ARG A 114 -15.38 -4.84 1.75
C ARG A 114 -15.42 -5.76 2.97
#